data_AF-A0A971SMP5-F1
#
_entry.id   AF-A0A971SMP5-F1
#
_cell.length_a   1.000
_cell.length_b   1.000
_cell.length_c   1.000
_cell.angle_alpha   90.00
_cell.angle_beta   90.00
_cell.angle_gamma   90.00
#
_symmetry.space_group_name_H-M   'P 1'
#
loop_
_entity.id
_entity.type
_entity.pdbx_description
1 polymer ?
#
loop_
_entity_poly.entity_id
_entity_poly.type
_entity_poly.pdbx_seq_one_letter_code
_entity_poly.pdbx_strand_id
1 'polypeptide(L)'
;VDENNIAHQTRIELGAEIGSMRKVVKGLKVNDRIIRIGLQNVRPESPVAPAQAETENKTAAEIAGQNEVELSLSSPDSQSKEGN
;
A
#
# COMPACT_ATOMS: atom_id res chain seq x y z
N VAL A 1 17.22 3.80 6.12
CA VAL A 1 17.43 5.27 6.04
C VAL A 1 17.85 5.73 7.41
N ASP A 2 18.97 6.44 7.52
CA ASP A 2 19.48 6.93 8.81
C ASP A 2 18.69 8.13 9.33
N GLU A 3 19.11 8.72 10.45
CA GLU A 3 18.49 9.91 11.05
C GLU A 3 18.63 11.16 10.16
N ASN A 4 19.69 11.24 9.36
CA ASN A 4 19.97 12.35 8.44
C ASN A 4 19.20 12.26 7.12
N ASN A 5 18.33 11.27 6.98
CA ASN A 5 17.60 10.95 5.74
C ASN A 5 18.53 10.54 4.58
N ILE A 6 19.60 9.82 4.89
CA ILE A 6 20.50 9.18 3.94
C ILE A 6 20.09 7.71 3.76
N ALA A 7 20.01 7.28 2.50
CA ALA A 7 19.68 5.90 2.17
C ALA A 7 20.92 5.00 2.21
N HIS A 8 20.85 3.94 3.01
CA HIS A 8 21.89 2.90 3.06
C HIS A 8 21.35 1.57 2.53
N GLN A 9 22.15 0.90 1.70
CA GLN A 9 21.81 -0.44 1.23
C GLN A 9 22.19 -1.46 2.30
N THR A 10 21.19 -2.17 2.82
CA THR A 10 21.38 -3.21 3.85
C THR A 10 20.84 -4.54 3.35
N ARG A 11 21.57 -5.63 3.59
CA ARG A 11 21.10 -6.99 3.31
C ARG A 11 20.21 -7.46 4.46
N ILE A 12 19.03 -7.96 4.13
CA ILE A 12 18.05 -8.46 5.09
C ILE A 12 17.67 -9.89 4.76
N GLU A 13 17.29 -10.66 5.77
CA GLU A 13 16.76 -12.01 5.61
C GLU A 13 15.23 -11.95 5.60
N LEU A 14 14.63 -12.39 4.50
CA LEU A 14 13.18 -12.51 4.37
C LEU A 14 12.73 -13.90 4.79
N GLY A 15 11.62 -13.97 5.51
CA GLY A 15 10.98 -15.19 5.96
C GLY A 15 9.65 -15.44 5.26
N ALA A 16 8.70 -15.99 6.01
CA ALA A 16 7.37 -16.33 5.49
C ALA A 16 6.63 -15.12 4.92
N GLU A 17 5.83 -15.39 3.90
CA GLU A 17 4.88 -14.45 3.29
C GLU A 17 3.55 -14.50 4.05
N ILE A 18 2.98 -13.34 4.35
CA ILE A 18 1.73 -13.16 5.09
C ILE A 18 0.89 -12.15 4.30
N GLY A 19 -0.05 -12.67 3.49
CA GLY A 19 -0.84 -11.84 2.57
C GLY A 19 0.04 -11.17 1.52
N SER A 20 0.00 -9.84 1.44
CA SER A 20 0.85 -9.05 0.53
C SER A 20 2.19 -8.62 1.13
N MET A 21 2.51 -9.06 2.36
CA MET A 21 3.69 -8.65 3.10
C MET A 21 4.64 -9.83 3.35
N ARG A 22 5.94 -9.54 3.49
CA ARG A 22 6.94 -10.53 3.93
C ARG A 22 7.48 -10.20 5.30
N LYS A 23 7.60 -11.24 6.13
CA LYS A 23 8.24 -11.14 7.43
C LYS A 23 9.74 -10.93 7.23
N VAL A 24 10.31 -9.92 7.89
CA VAL A 24 11.77 -9.77 7.99
C VAL A 24 12.25 -10.54 9.22
N VAL A 25 13.19 -11.47 9.03
CA VAL A 25 13.73 -12.33 10.08
C VAL A 25 14.96 -11.70 10.73
N LYS A 26 15.78 -11.01 9.94
CA LYS A 26 17.05 -10.42 10.39
C LYS A 26 17.46 -9.25 9.50
N GLY A 27 18.24 -8.32 10.07
CA GLY A 27 18.89 -7.23 9.33
C GLY A 27 18.17 -5.89 9.42
N LEU A 28 17.03 -5.80 10.12
CA LEU A 28 16.36 -4.53 10.47
C LEU A 28 16.07 -4.49 11.97
N LYS A 29 16.18 -3.31 12.56
CA LYS A 29 15.76 -3.03 13.94
C LYS A 29 14.36 -2.43 13.95
N VAL A 30 13.70 -2.57 15.11
CA VAL A 30 12.42 -1.90 15.35
C VAL A 30 12.65 -0.38 15.27
N ASN A 31 11.76 0.31 14.55
CA ASN A 31 11.82 1.74 14.19
C ASN A 31 12.79 2.12 13.06
N ASP A 32 13.45 1.15 12.40
CA ASP A 32 14.24 1.47 11.20
C ASP A 32 13.31 1.93 10.05
N ARG A 33 13.71 3.02 9.39
CA ARG A 33 12.99 3.58 8.24
C ARG A 33 13.40 2.87 6.96
N ILE A 34 12.43 2.29 6.26
CA ILE A 34 12.61 1.61 4.97
C ILE A 34 12.03 2.44 3.81
N ILE A 35 12.56 2.22 2.61
CA ILE A 35 12.08 2.86 1.38
C ILE A 35 11.09 1.90 0.72
N ARG A 36 9.81 2.27 0.69
CA ARG A 36 8.75 1.47 0.04
C ARG A 36 8.47 1.92 -1.39
N ILE A 37 8.62 3.21 -1.67
CA ILE A 37 8.27 3.84 -2.95
C ILE A 37 9.54 4.45 -3.53
N GLY A 38 9.76 4.26 -4.85
CA GLY A 38 10.87 4.88 -5.55
C GLY A 38 12.23 4.21 -5.33
N LEU A 39 12.28 2.97 -4.85
CA LEU A 39 13.53 2.21 -4.65
C LEU A 39 14.40 2.18 -5.92
N GLN A 40 13.77 2.12 -7.10
CA GLN A 40 14.45 2.12 -8.40
C GLN A 40 15.22 3.42 -8.69
N ASN A 41 14.85 4.54 -8.04
CA ASN A 41 15.45 5.85 -8.26
C ASN A 41 16.46 6.24 -7.18
N VAL A 42 16.50 5.51 -6.06
CA VAL A 42 17.38 5.81 -4.93
C VAL A 42 18.72 5.14 -5.12
N ARG A 43 19.79 5.93 -5.12
CA ARG A 43 21.17 5.43 -5.09
C ARG A 43 21.61 5.18 -3.64
N PRO A 44 22.51 4.21 -3.40
CA PRO A 44 23.18 4.07 -2.10
C PRO A 44 23.87 5.37 -1.70
N GLU A 45 23.85 5.70 -0.42
CA GLU A 45 24.45 6.90 0.19
C GLU A 45 23.86 8.24 -0.32
N SER A 46 22.70 8.19 -0.98
CA SER A 46 22.02 9.40 -1.46
C SER A 46 21.08 9.96 -0.40
N PRO A 47 20.96 11.30 -0.28
CA PRO A 47 19.89 11.90 0.48
C PRO A 47 18.53 11.51 -0.14
N VAL A 48 17.56 11.24 0.72
CA VAL A 48 16.17 10.92 0.35
C VAL A 48 15.21 11.84 1.08
N ALA A 49 14.15 12.29 0.40
CA ALA A 49 13.08 13.03 1.02
C ALA A 49 12.02 12.05 1.56
N PRO A 50 11.61 12.15 2.83
CA PRO A 50 10.44 11.42 3.33
C PRO A 50 9.21 11.83 2.52
N ALA A 51 8.41 10.87 2.07
CA ALA A 51 7.11 11.18 1.52
C ALA A 51 6.25 11.79 2.64
N GLN A 52 5.50 12.86 2.36
CA GLN A 52 4.46 13.31 3.26
C GLN A 52 3.49 12.15 3.44
N ALA A 53 3.28 11.74 4.69
CA ALA A 53 2.23 10.79 4.99
C ALA A 53 0.90 11.50 4.67
N GLU A 54 0.18 11.00 3.68
CA GLU A 54 -1.26 11.25 3.61
C GLU A 54 -1.83 10.62 4.88
N THR A 55 -2.12 11.45 5.87
CA THR A 55 -2.83 11.04 7.07
C THR A 55 -4.24 10.66 6.65
N GLU A 56 -4.43 9.44 6.12
CA GLU A 56 -5.75 8.83 6.05
C GLU A 56 -6.17 8.37 7.45
N ASN A 57 -6.30 9.32 8.38
CA ASN A 57 -7.17 9.13 9.53
C ASN A 57 -8.61 9.34 9.01
N LYS A 58 -9.10 8.41 8.19
CA LYS A 58 -10.54 8.37 7.89
C LYS A 58 -11.25 8.12 9.21
N THR A 59 -11.95 9.14 9.68
CA THR A 59 -12.72 9.07 10.92
C THR A 59 -13.81 8.01 10.74
N ALA A 60 -14.20 7.29 11.80
CA ALA A 60 -15.26 6.27 11.71
C ALA A 60 -16.57 6.79 11.08
N ALA A 61 -16.81 8.11 11.18
CA ALA A 61 -17.92 8.81 10.52
C ALA A 61 -17.87 8.75 8.97
N GLU A 62 -16.69 8.80 8.34
CA GLU A 62 -16.53 8.74 6.88
C GLU A 62 -16.70 7.33 6.32
N ILE A 63 -16.46 6.30 7.14
CA ILE A 63 -16.67 4.89 6.77
C ILE A 63 -18.17 4.56 6.76
N ALA A 64 -18.95 5.14 7.69
CA ALA A 64 -20.39 4.92 7.77
C ALA A 64 -21.20 5.56 6.63
N GLY A 65 -20.65 6.56 5.93
CA GLY A 65 -21.35 7.27 4.85
C GLY A 65 -21.27 6.63 3.45
N GLN A 66 -20.56 5.50 3.27
CA GLN A 66 -20.26 4.95 1.95
C GLN A 66 -21.08 3.71 1.55
N ASN A 67 -22.08 3.29 2.34
CA ASN A 67 -22.71 1.97 2.16
C ASN A 67 -23.96 1.92 1.24
N GLU A 68 -24.31 2.97 0.49
CA GLU A 68 -25.58 2.99 -0.27
C GLU A 68 -25.47 2.84 -1.80
N VAL A 69 -24.29 2.85 -2.41
CA VAL A 69 -24.20 2.95 -3.89
C VAL A 69 -23.76 1.66 -4.61
N GLU A 70 -23.24 0.65 -3.91
CA GLU A 70 -22.73 -0.59 -4.54
C GLU A 70 -23.59 -1.84 -4.28
N LEU A 71 -24.92 -1.70 -4.30
CA LEU A 71 -25.83 -2.85 -4.44
C LEU A 71 -26.69 -2.73 -5.72
N SER A 72 -26.08 -2.32 -6.83
CA SER A 72 -26.63 -2.54 -8.17
C SER A 72 -25.82 -3.63 -8.87
N LEU A 73 -25.77 -4.81 -8.24
CA LEU A 73 -25.32 -6.02 -8.91
C LEU A 73 -26.42 -6.50 -9.87
N SER A 74 -25.98 -6.78 -11.10
CA SER A 74 -26.41 -7.92 -11.93
C SER A 74 -27.85 -7.99 -12.42
N SER A 75 -28.02 -7.91 -13.75
CA SER A 75 -28.65 -8.96 -14.56
C SER A 75 -28.39 -8.71 -16.06
N PRO A 76 -27.80 -9.66 -16.82
CA PRO A 76 -27.88 -9.70 -18.26
C PRO A 76 -29.11 -10.52 -18.64
N ASP A 77 -30.17 -9.91 -19.16
CA ASP A 77 -31.31 -10.67 -19.66
C ASP A 77 -31.78 -10.20 -21.04
N SER A 78 -32.00 -11.20 -21.89
CA SER A 78 -32.22 -11.10 -23.33
C SER A 78 -33.59 -10.53 -23.64
N GLN A 79 -33.67 -9.51 -24.50
CA GLN A 79 -34.97 -9.11 -25.09
C GLN A 79 -35.20 -9.81 -26.42
N SER A 80 -35.91 -10.93 -26.36
CA SER A 80 -36.77 -11.45 -27.42
C SER A 80 -37.81 -10.38 -27.79
N LYS A 81 -38.01 -10.11 -29.09
CA LYS A 81 -39.08 -9.22 -29.57
C LYS A 81 -39.91 -9.92 -30.65
N GLU A 82 -41.02 -10.52 -30.22
CA GLU A 82 -42.16 -10.93 -31.05
C GLU A 82 -43.30 -9.92 -30.91
N GLY A 83 -44.05 -9.71 -32.00
CA GLY A 83 -45.37 -9.06 -32.05
C GLY A 83 -45.34 -7.53 -32.27
N ASN A 84 -46.13 -6.93 -33.17
CA ASN A 84 -47.31 -7.35 -33.94
C ASN A 84 -47.44 -6.44 -35.17
#